data_AF-A0A7V0YGA5-F1
#
_entry.id   AF-A0A7V0YGA5-F1
#
_cell.length_a   1.000
_cell.length_b   1.000
_cell.length_c   1.000
_cell.angle_alpha   90.00
_cell.angle_beta   90.00
_cell.angle_gamma   90.00
#
_symmetry.space_group_name_H-M   'P 1'
#
loop_
_entity.id
_entity.type
_entity.pdbx_description
1 polymer ?
#
loop_
_entity_poly.entity_id
_entity_poly.type
_entity_poly.pdbx_seq_one_letter_code
_entity_poly.pdbx_strand_id
1 'polypeptide(L)' 'MGSKPYLFEVSWEVANKVGGIYTVIESKSALVKEEYGDHYFLVG' A
#
# COMPACT_ATOMS: atom_id res chain seq x y z
N MET A 1 -15.26 19.05 8.53
CA MET A 1 -15.06 17.61 8.27
C MET A 1 -14.05 17.51 7.14
N GLY A 2 -12.78 17.19 7.45
CA GLY A 2 -11.71 17.17 6.45
C GLY A 2 -11.74 15.87 5.63
N SER A 3 -11.47 15.95 4.33
CA SER A 3 -11.28 14.79 3.46
C SER A 3 -10.07 13.96 3.89
N LYS A 4 -10.15 12.63 3.83
CA LYS A 4 -8.99 11.75 4.05
C LYS A 4 -7.91 12.02 2.99
N PRO A 5 -6.62 12.10 3.36
CA PRO A 5 -5.54 12.27 2.38
C PRO A 5 -5.39 11.04 1.49
N TYR A 6 -4.79 11.23 0.32
CA TYR A 6 -4.38 10.13 -0.55
C TYR A 6 -3.01 9.59 -0.12
N LEU A 7 -2.84 8.27 -0.13
CA LEU A 7 -1.61 7.58 0.19
C LEU A 7 -1.13 6.77 -1.02
N PHE A 8 0.08 7.05 -1.48
CA PHE A 8 0.75 6.32 -2.54
C PHE A 8 2.02 5.67 -1.99
N GLU A 9 2.06 4.34 -1.99
CA GLU A 9 3.27 3.59 -1.64
C GLU A 9 3.91 3.05 -2.91
N VAL A 10 5.18 3.39 -3.10
CA VAL A 10 5.93 3.06 -4.32
C VAL A 10 7.03 2.06 -3.97
N SER A 11 7.08 0.94 -4.69
CA SER A 11 8.16 -0.03 -4.56
C SER A 11 8.27 -0.87 -5.82
N TRP A 12 9.50 -1.22 -6.19
CA TRP A 12 9.80 -2.20 -7.26
C TRP A 12 9.12 -3.56 -7.05
N GLU A 13 8.78 -3.88 -5.80
CA GLU A 13 8.19 -5.16 -5.42
C GLU A 13 6.66 -5.13 -5.28
N VAL A 14 6.00 -4.00 -5.60
CA VAL A 14 4.54 -3.99 -5.76
C VAL A 14 4.17 -4.90 -6.92
N ALA A 15 3.30 -5.88 -6.67
CA ALA A 15 2.91 -6.90 -7.65
C ALA A 15 4.06 -7.69 -8.30
N ASN A 16 5.28 -7.62 -7.75
CA ASN A 16 6.48 -8.25 -8.29
C ASN A 16 7.34 -8.84 -7.16
N LYS A 17 7.19 -10.15 -6.90
CA LYS A 17 7.90 -10.80 -5.79
C LYS A 17 9.36 -11.05 -6.13
N VAL A 18 10.26 -10.19 -5.62
CA VAL A 18 11.71 -10.30 -5.79
C VAL A 18 12.41 -10.65 -4.48
N GLY A 19 11.99 -10.03 -3.38
CA GLY A 19 12.64 -10.12 -2.08
C GLY A 19 11.65 -10.02 -0.93
N GLY A 20 12.13 -9.53 0.21
CA GLY A 20 11.33 -9.42 1.43
C GLY A 20 10.33 -8.27 1.40
N ILE A 21 10.51 -7.28 0.52
CA ILE A 21 9.65 -6.09 0.47
C ILE A 21 8.25 -6.47 -0.01
N TYR A 22 8.13 -7.43 -0.94
CA TYR A 22 6.83 -8.00 -1.31
C TYR A 22 6.04 -8.46 -0.08
N THR A 23 6.68 -9.24 0.82
CA THR A 23 6.03 -9.77 2.03
C THR A 23 5.66 -8.65 3.01
N VAL A 24 6.50 -7.62 3.11
CA VAL A 24 6.20 -6.42 3.93
C VAL A 24 4.97 -5.68 3.39
N ILE A 25 4.89 -5.47 2.07
CA ILE A 25 3.73 -4.82 1.43
C ILE A 25 2.48 -5.68 1.62
N GLU A 26 2.57 -6.97 1.32
CA GLU A 26 1.47 -7.93 1.44
C GLU A 26 0.86 -7.93 2.85
N SER A 27 1.70 -8.14 3.88
CA SER A 27 1.24 -8.24 5.28
C SER A 27 0.66 -6.94 5.83
N LYS A 28 1.13 -5.78 5.36
CA LYS A 28 0.69 -4.46 5.84
C LYS A 28 -0.53 -3.91 5.06
N SER A 29 -0.68 -4.27 3.79
CA SER A 29 -1.65 -3.67 2.86
C SER A 29 -3.10 -3.71 3.36
N ALA A 30 -3.52 -4.81 4.01
CA ALA A 30 -4.86 -4.95 4.57
C ALA A 30 -5.16 -3.92 5.67
N LEU A 31 -4.19 -3.69 6.57
CA LEU A 31 -4.32 -2.72 7.65
C LEU A 31 -4.38 -1.28 7.12
N VAL A 32 -3.53 -0.96 6.15
CA VAL A 32 -3.49 0.39 5.55
C VAL A 32 -4.78 0.66 4.77
N LYS A 33 -5.34 -0.36 4.10
CA LYS A 33 -6.64 -0.26 3.43
C LYS A 33 -7.79 0.00 4.40
N GLU A 34 -7.76 -0.53 5.62
CA GLU A 34 -8.76 -0.23 6.64
C GLU A 34 -8.75 1.27 7.03
N GLU A 35 -7.55 1.85 7.15
CA GLU A 35 -7.38 3.25 7.55
C GLU A 35 -7.72 4.24 6.41
N TYR A 36 -7.20 3.98 5.20
CA TYR A 36 -7.29 4.90 4.06
C TYR A 36 -8.41 4.55 3.06
N GLY A 37 -8.95 3.33 3.08
CA GLY A 37 -9.99 2.89 2.15
C GLY A 37 -9.54 2.99 0.70
N ASP A 38 -10.39 3.58 -0.14
CA ASP A 38 -10.12 3.78 -1.58
C ASP A 38 -9.05 4.83 -1.88
N HIS A 39 -8.51 5.49 -0.85
CA HIS A 39 -7.45 6.48 -0.99
C HIS A 39 -6.03 5.88 -0.91
N TYR A 40 -5.92 4.55 -0.79
CA TYR A 40 -4.65 3.82 -0.74
C TYR A 40 -4.31 3.21 -2.10
N PHE A 41 -3.13 3.57 -2.61
CA PHE A 41 -2.61 3.09 -3.89
C PHE A 41 -1.22 2.50 -3.71
N LEU A 42 -0.99 1.36 -4.36
CA LEU A 42 0.31 0.75 -4.54
C LEU A 42 0.78 1.01 -5.98
N VAL A 43 2.03 1.42 -6.15
CA VAL A 43 2.64 1.68 -7.46
C VAL A 43 3.97 0.93 -7.57
N GLY A 44 4.15 0.15 -8.63
CA GLY A 44 5.39 -0.55 -8.95
C GLY A 44 5.46 -0.94 -10.42
#